data_AF-A0A410PZ69-F1
#
_entry.id   AF-A0A410PZ69-F1
#
_cell.length_a   1.000
_cell.length_b   1.000
_cell.length_c   1.000
_cell.angle_alpha   90.00
_cell.angle_beta   90.00
_cell.angle_gamma   90.00
#
_symmetry.space_group_name_H-M   'P 1'
#
loop_
_entity.id
_entity.type
_entity.pdbx_description
1 polymer ?
#
loop_
_entity_poly.entity_id
_entity_poly.type
_entity_poly.pdbx_seq_one_letter_code
_entity_poly.pdbx_strand_id
1 'polypeptide(L)' 'MDVEKNVLCITREEAEKKLEGLKNRKCRVCGCTQDHACPGGCYWVEDDLCSKCAGTEQIQEIAEG' A
#
# COMPACT_ATOMS: atom_id res chain seq x y z
N MET A 1 -8.89 3.06 25.49
CA MET A 1 -9.38 4.27 24.78
C MET A 1 -8.18 4.98 24.21
N ASP A 2 -7.93 4.72 22.94
CA ASP A 2 -6.73 5.06 22.19
C ASP A 2 -6.72 6.56 21.87
N VAL A 3 -5.93 7.35 22.60
CA VAL A 3 -5.68 8.76 22.27
C VAL A 3 -4.21 9.14 22.44
N GLU A 4 -3.30 8.24 22.12
CA GLU A 4 -1.90 8.60 21.92
C GLU A 4 -1.67 9.01 20.46
N LYS A 5 -2.43 10.03 20.00
CA LYS A 5 -2.03 10.83 18.84
C LYS A 5 -0.97 11.83 19.31
N ASN A 6 0.22 11.31 19.60
CA ASN A 6 1.42 12.10 19.88
C ASN A 6 1.98 12.68 18.57
N VAL A 7 1.34 13.75 18.12
CA VAL A 7 1.83 14.71 17.11
C VAL A 7 2.24 15.95 17.92
N LEU A 8 3.43 16.56 17.85
CA LEU A 8 4.60 16.43 17.01
C LEU A 8 5.69 17.29 17.68
N CYS A 9 6.79 16.70 18.17
CA CYS A 9 8.03 17.45 18.46
C CYS A 9 9.25 16.86 17.73
N ILE A 10 9.00 16.21 16.59
CA ILE A 10 10.03 15.55 15.79
C ILE A 10 10.45 16.45 14.64
N THR A 11 11.76 16.60 14.49
CA THR A 11 12.47 17.42 13.51
C THR A 11 11.97 17.17 12.08
N ARG A 12 12.15 18.14 11.18
CA ARG A 12 11.80 18.03 9.74
C ARG A 12 12.23 16.70 9.13
N GLU A 13 13.41 16.21 9.53
CA GLU A 13 14.02 14.96 9.09
C GLU A 13 13.18 13.70 9.40
N GLU A 14 12.56 13.62 10.57
CA GLU A 14 11.75 12.46 10.98
C GLU A 14 10.41 12.40 10.23
N ALA A 15 9.84 13.56 9.89
CA ALA A 15 8.64 13.65 9.08
C ALA A 15 8.90 13.22 7.62
N GLU A 16 10.06 13.56 7.07
CA GLU A 16 10.48 13.14 5.74
C GLU A 16 10.68 11.62 5.67
N LYS A 17 11.34 11.03 6.68
CA LYS A 17 11.57 9.58 6.77
C LYS A 17 10.29 8.77 6.88
N LYS A 18 9.29 9.28 7.59
CA LYS A 18 7.98 8.62 7.74
C LYS A 18 7.13 8.73 6.46
N LEU A 19 7.28 9.82 5.71
CA LEU A 19 6.63 9.99 4.41
C LEU A 19 7.23 9.06 3.34
N GLU A 20 8.53 8.79 3.40
CA GLU A 20 9.22 7.89 2.46
C GLU A 20 8.70 6.44 2.56
N GLY A 21 8.39 5.96 3.77
CA GLY A 21 7.79 4.64 3.97
C GLY A 21 6.41 4.47 3.34
N LEU A 22 5.59 5.53 3.30
CA LEU A 22 4.25 5.50 2.71
C LEU A 22 4.26 5.66 1.19
N LYS A 23 5.25 6.39 0.64
CA LYS A 23 5.40 6.59 -0.81
C LYS A 23 5.81 5.33 -1.55
N ASN A 24 6.53 4.42 -0.89
CA ASN A 24 7.07 3.23 -1.53
C ASN A 24 6.20 1.98 -1.36
N ARG A 25 4.94 2.13 -0.95
CA ARG A 25 4.03 0.98 -0.87
C ARG A 25 3.76 0.40 -2.25
N LYS A 26 3.94 -0.91 -2.40
CA LYS A 26 3.75 -1.66 -3.65
C LYS A 26 2.96 -2.93 -3.36
N CYS A 27 2.04 -3.30 -4.26
CA CYS A 27 1.27 -4.52 -4.05
C CYS A 27 2.19 -5.73 -4.15
N ARG A 28 2.19 -6.63 -3.15
CA ARG A 28 3.04 -7.82 -3.08
C ARG A 28 2.81 -8.81 -4.23
N VAL A 29 1.62 -8.78 -4.84
CA VAL A 29 1.21 -9.68 -5.93
C VAL A 29 1.54 -9.11 -7.32
N CYS A 30 1.00 -7.93 -7.66
CA CYS A 30 1.17 -7.34 -9.01
C CYS A 30 2.19 -6.21 -9.09
N GLY A 31 2.69 -5.71 -7.97
CA GLY A 31 3.65 -4.61 -7.92
C GLY A 31 3.09 -3.21 -8.18
N CYS A 32 1.76 -3.04 -8.31
CA CYS A 32 1.17 -1.73 -8.52
C CYS A 32 1.51 -0.77 -7.37
N THR A 33 1.72 0.49 -7.71
CA THR A 33 2.01 1.57 -6.74
C THR A 33 0.91 2.63 -6.79
N GLN A 34 1.01 3.63 -5.93
CA GLN A 34 0.06 4.76 -5.93
C GLN A 34 0.05 5.52 -7.27
N ASP A 35 1.22 5.65 -7.92
CA ASP A 35 1.39 6.33 -9.21
C ASP A 35 1.11 5.38 -10.39
N HIS A 36 1.41 4.09 -10.23
CA HIS A 36 1.21 3.07 -11.24
C HIS A 36 0.16 2.04 -10.78
N ALA A 37 -1.11 2.42 -10.89
CA ALA A 37 -2.23 1.54 -10.60
C ALA A 37 -2.36 0.40 -11.62
N CYS A 38 -3.05 -0.68 -11.25
CA CYS A 38 -3.37 -1.77 -12.17
C CYS A 38 -4.20 -1.29 -13.37
N PRO A 39 -4.15 -2.00 -14.52
CA PRO A 39 -5.03 -1.74 -15.65
C PRO A 39 -6.50 -1.85 -15.22
N GLY A 40 -7.28 -0.80 -15.52
CA GLY A 40 -8.66 -0.63 -15.05
C GLY A 40 -8.81 0.08 -13.71
N GLY A 41 -7.70 0.42 -13.05
CA GLY A 41 -7.68 1.05 -11.73
C GLY A 41 -7.78 0.02 -10.60
N CYS A 42 -7.08 0.30 -9.50
CA CYS A 42 -7.16 -0.48 -8.26
C CYS A 42 -7.07 0.45 -7.05
N TYR A 43 -7.51 -0.04 -5.90
CA TYR A 43 -7.34 0.63 -4.62
C TYR A 43 -6.61 -0.29 -3.65
N TRP A 44 -6.12 0.26 -2.54
CA TRP A 44 -5.40 -0.51 -1.54
C TRP A 44 -6.37 -1.11 -0.53
N VAL A 45 -6.26 -2.41 -0.31
CA VAL A 45 -7.03 -3.14 0.71
C VAL A 45 -6.21 -3.40 1.97
N GLU A 46 -4.89 -3.55 1.81
CA GLU A 46 -3.91 -3.65 2.90
C GLU A 46 -2.68 -2.80 2.57
N ASP A 47 -1.74 -2.67 3.50
CA ASP A 47 -0.50 -1.90 3.33
C ASP A 47 0.30 -2.31 2.08
N ASP A 48 0.36 -3.61 1.78
CA ASP A 48 1.09 -4.17 0.63
C ASP A 48 0.17 -4.97 -0.31
N LEU A 49 -1.14 -4.68 -0.37
CA LEU A 49 -2.08 -5.44 -1.22
C LEU A 49 -3.14 -4.54 -1.86
N CYS A 50 -3.33 -4.69 -3.17
CA CYS A 50 -4.38 -4.00 -3.91
C CYS A 50 -5.66 -4.84 -4.05
N SER A 51 -6.78 -4.18 -4.28
CA SER A 51 -8.11 -4.77 -4.42
C SER A 51 -8.23 -5.77 -5.56
N LYS A 52 -7.43 -5.60 -6.62
CA LYS A 52 -7.38 -6.54 -7.74
C LYS A 52 -6.74 -7.87 -7.35
N CYS A 53 -5.84 -7.85 -6.37
CA CYS A 53 -5.08 -9.01 -5.89
C CYS A 53 -5.62 -9.59 -4.58
N ALA A 54 -6.51 -8.87 -3.88
CA ALA A 54 -7.14 -9.32 -2.65
C ALA A 54 -7.82 -10.71 -2.77
N GLY A 55 -8.37 -11.02 -3.95
CA GLY A 55 -9.00 -12.32 -4.24
C GLY A 55 -8.07 -13.40 -4.79
N THR A 56 -6.83 -13.05 -5.17
CA THR A 56 -5.92 -13.97 -5.86
C THR A 56 -5.00 -14.76 -4.91
N GLU A 57 -4.88 -14.38 -3.64
CA GLU A 57 -4.03 -15.09 -2.68
C GLU A 57 -4.55 -16.46 -2.25
N GLN A 58 -5.81 -16.77 -2.53
CA GLN A 58 -6.45 -18.02 -2.11
C GLN A 58 -6.59 -19.03 -3.28
N ILE A 59 -6.23 -18.64 -4.50
CA ILE A 59 -6.37 -19.47 -5.70
C ILE A 59 -5.13 -19.28 -6.57
N GLN A 60 -4.09 -20.08 -6.33
CA GLN A 60 -3.06 -20.31 -7.35
C GLN A 60 -3.68 -21.18 -8.46
N GLU A 61 -4.32 -20.55 -9.44
CA GLU A 61 -4.31 -20.96 -10.86
C GLU A 61 -5.35 -20.16 -11.67
N ILE A 62 -4.93 -19.79 -12.88
CA ILE A 62 -5.69 -19.22 -14.01
C ILE A 62 -5.91 -17.70 -13.99
N ALA A 63 -4.94 -16.98 -14.57
CA ALA A 63 -5.18 -15.71 -15.25
C ALA A 63 -4.51 -15.75 -16.64
N GLU A 64 -5.12 -16.50 -17.55
CA GLU A 64 -4.97 -16.27 -19.00
C GLU A 64 -6.14 -15.41 -19.47
N GLY A 65 -5.86 -14.46 -20.37
CA GLY A 65 -6.84 -13.61 -21.04
C GLY A 65 -6.24 -12.32 -21.54
#